data_AF-A0A7T7R5R8-F1
#
_entry.id   AF-A0A7T7R5R8-F1
#
_cell.length_a   1.000
_cell.length_b   1.000
_cell.length_c   1.000
_cell.angle_alpha   90.00
_cell.angle_beta   90.00
_cell.angle_gamma   90.00
#
_symmetry.space_group_name_H-M   'P 1'
#
loop_
_entity.id
_entity.type
_entity.pdbx_description
1 polymer ?
#
loop_
_entity_poly.entity_id
_entity_poly.type
_entity_poly.pdbx_seq_one_letter_code
_entity_poly.pdbx_strand_id
1 'polypeptide(L)'
;MTSLISSIFTQAQQAIHAQKYLWQQTAIEVSQKDLLLPELVQLLQPMFDGENISAYALTPKLIQIHSALKELNEWHLILLALNPNIRKYWINLAIARCKEAQHMQDPMVVIQRIQALGEASEWLLHYTDATTQLEATPLAKLERELLGCELHENLALPILLRILKFAYDLQATPKDEQVLYEMDQTHKAFETNWSAGRLIVLPQYQGYSRHRWALQITARQSEAYLDTLNANPWLMLLALIVYTQDAWAVEHGAGFNLCLPQGQSHYAASDVKVVAIGEEGDEVIVGTLADVILKVLTTVGITCYPYCPTSHDLAQTLAGLIKEALELQLWQYRDGGMGELGQFSSHPIFSDACYRLPLSPIFGRKSKYIQQVIKDSVLELRQNYLLSKN
;
A
#
# COMPACT_ATOMS: atom_id res chain seq x y z
N MET A 1 23.15 14.06 -33.29
CA MET A 1 23.31 13.29 -32.03
C MET A 1 23.08 14.16 -30.79
N THR A 2 23.65 15.36 -30.70
CA THR A 2 23.42 16.32 -29.60
C THR A 2 21.96 16.75 -29.40
N SER A 3 21.18 16.94 -30.48
CA SER A 3 19.75 17.26 -30.39
C SER A 3 18.91 16.12 -29.79
N LEU A 4 19.24 14.87 -30.14
CA LEU A 4 18.53 13.67 -29.68
C LEU A 4 18.88 13.31 -28.23
N ILE A 5 20.12 13.58 -27.80
CA ILE A 5 20.56 13.43 -26.41
C ILE A 5 19.86 14.47 -25.53
N SER A 6 19.81 15.73 -25.99
CA SER A 6 19.09 16.82 -25.32
C SER A 6 17.59 16.52 -25.17
N SER A 7 16.95 15.93 -26.18
CA SER A 7 15.54 15.55 -26.10
C SER A 7 15.27 14.41 -25.10
N ILE A 8 16.14 13.39 -25.04
CA ILE A 8 15.98 12.27 -24.09
C ILE A 8 16.14 12.74 -22.65
N PHE A 9 17.16 13.56 -22.39
CA PHE A 9 17.39 14.12 -21.06
C PHE A 9 16.21 14.99 -20.59
N THR A 10 15.69 15.85 -21.47
CA THR A 10 14.54 16.72 -21.17
C THR A 10 13.29 15.90 -20.88
N GLN A 11 13.01 14.87 -21.70
CA GLN A 11 11.91 13.95 -21.50
C GLN A 11 12.02 13.21 -20.16
N ALA A 12 13.22 12.73 -19.80
CA ALA A 12 13.45 12.05 -18.54
C ALA A 12 13.20 12.96 -17.33
N GLN A 13 13.66 14.23 -17.38
CA GLN A 13 13.41 15.20 -16.31
C GLN A 13 11.92 15.51 -16.13
N GLN A 14 11.19 15.72 -17.23
CA GLN A 14 9.74 15.95 -17.19
C GLN A 14 9.00 14.73 -16.61
N ALA A 15 9.36 13.53 -17.06
CA ALA A 15 8.79 12.28 -16.56
C ALA A 15 9.03 12.12 -15.05
N ILE A 16 10.24 12.42 -14.56
CA ILE A 16 10.54 12.34 -13.11
C ILE A 16 9.69 13.33 -12.31
N HIS A 17 9.54 14.57 -12.79
CA HIS A 17 8.69 15.55 -12.12
C HIS A 17 7.24 15.05 -12.03
N ALA A 18 6.70 14.52 -13.12
CA ALA A 18 5.36 13.95 -13.16
C ALA A 18 5.22 12.70 -12.28
N GLN A 19 6.24 11.83 -12.22
CA GLN A 19 6.28 10.68 -11.31
C GLN A 19 6.24 11.08 -9.84
N LYS A 20 7.00 12.12 -9.45
CA LYS A 20 6.97 12.66 -8.08
C LYS A 20 5.59 13.17 -7.72
N TYR A 21 4.97 13.91 -8.65
CA TYR A 21 3.60 14.40 -8.47
C TYR A 21 2.59 13.26 -8.35
N LEU A 22 2.63 12.29 -9.26
CA LEU A 22 1.81 11.07 -9.22
C LEU A 22 1.96 10.35 -7.87
N TRP A 23 3.19 10.20 -7.39
CA TRP A 23 3.45 9.56 -6.11
C TRP A 23 2.80 10.34 -4.97
N GLN A 24 3.07 11.65 -4.88
CA GLN A 24 2.57 12.55 -3.83
C GLN A 24 1.06 12.79 -3.85
N GLN A 25 0.37 12.42 -4.92
CA GLN A 25 -1.07 12.61 -5.01
C GLN A 25 -1.82 11.29 -5.13
N THR A 26 -1.13 10.16 -5.21
CA THR A 26 -1.63 8.80 -5.48
C THR A 26 -2.31 8.57 -6.83
N ALA A 27 -2.60 9.63 -7.59
CA ALA A 27 -3.11 9.57 -8.96
C ALA A 27 -2.72 10.83 -9.75
N ILE A 28 -2.93 10.77 -11.06
CA ILE A 28 -2.77 11.90 -11.98
C ILE A 28 -4.05 12.10 -12.78
N GLU A 29 -4.44 13.36 -13.02
CA GLU A 29 -5.61 13.68 -13.84
C GLU A 29 -5.40 13.26 -15.30
N VAL A 30 -6.49 12.89 -15.99
CA VAL A 30 -6.45 12.52 -17.41
C VAL A 30 -5.86 13.62 -18.30
N SER A 31 -6.07 14.89 -17.93
CA SER A 31 -5.53 16.09 -18.59
C SER A 31 -4.00 16.18 -18.53
N GLN A 32 -3.38 15.49 -17.57
CA GLN A 32 -1.96 15.52 -17.28
C GLN A 32 -1.27 14.19 -17.64
N LYS A 33 -2.00 13.21 -18.20
CA LYS A 33 -1.46 11.87 -18.49
C LYS A 33 -0.25 11.91 -19.43
N ASP A 34 -0.23 12.85 -20.37
CA ASP A 34 0.83 12.97 -21.38
C ASP A 34 2.15 13.49 -20.80
N LEU A 35 2.16 13.92 -19.53
CA LEU A 35 3.38 14.23 -18.78
C LEU A 35 4.13 12.95 -18.32
N LEU A 36 3.44 11.81 -18.28
CA LEU A 36 4.02 10.53 -17.94
C LEU A 36 4.50 9.80 -19.20
N LEU A 37 5.40 8.84 -18.99
CA LEU A 37 5.76 7.88 -20.04
C LEU A 37 4.53 7.03 -20.40
N PRO A 38 4.25 6.78 -21.70
CA PRO A 38 3.14 5.94 -22.12
C PRO A 38 3.14 4.56 -21.45
N GLU A 39 4.32 3.98 -21.27
CA GLU A 39 4.50 2.68 -20.63
C GLU A 39 4.14 2.71 -19.14
N LEU A 40 4.37 3.84 -18.45
CA LEU A 40 3.94 4.01 -17.06
C LEU A 40 2.42 4.13 -16.96
N VAL A 41 1.77 4.86 -17.88
CA VAL A 41 0.30 5.00 -17.87
C VAL A 41 -0.39 3.63 -17.99
N GLN A 42 0.20 2.68 -18.70
CA GLN A 42 -0.33 1.32 -18.83
C GLN A 42 -0.32 0.53 -17.51
N LEU A 43 0.55 0.89 -16.57
CA LEU A 43 0.68 0.27 -15.24
C LEU A 43 -0.22 0.92 -14.18
N LEU A 44 -0.90 2.02 -14.52
CA LEU A 44 -1.79 2.73 -13.62
C LEU A 44 -3.23 2.23 -13.77
N GLN A 45 -3.97 2.33 -12.67
CA GLN A 45 -5.38 1.98 -12.61
C GLN A 45 -6.23 3.14 -13.14
N PRO A 46 -6.98 3.00 -14.25
CA PRO A 46 -7.93 4.03 -14.66
C PRO A 46 -9.02 4.21 -13.59
N MET A 47 -9.31 5.47 -13.26
CA MET A 47 -10.41 5.87 -12.40
C MET A 47 -11.50 6.56 -13.20
N PHE A 48 -12.75 6.25 -12.86
CA PHE A 48 -13.92 6.72 -13.59
C PHE A 48 -14.75 7.72 -12.79
N ASP A 49 -15.20 8.78 -13.47
CA ASP A 49 -16.31 9.63 -13.06
C ASP A 49 -17.48 9.40 -14.03
N GLY A 50 -18.46 8.62 -13.58
CA GLY A 50 -19.50 8.06 -14.44
C GLY A 50 -18.90 7.15 -15.52
N GLU A 51 -19.06 7.52 -16.78
CA GLU A 51 -18.56 6.73 -17.94
C GLU A 51 -17.17 7.19 -18.41
N ASN A 52 -16.65 8.30 -17.89
CA ASN A 52 -15.39 8.89 -18.37
C ASN A 52 -14.23 8.57 -17.43
N ILE A 53 -13.06 8.30 -18.01
CA ILE A 53 -11.81 8.23 -17.24
C ILE A 53 -11.45 9.64 -16.79
N SER A 54 -11.42 9.86 -15.48
CA SER A 54 -11.05 11.15 -14.89
C SER A 54 -9.57 11.21 -14.51
N ALA A 55 -8.97 10.07 -14.14
CA ALA A 55 -7.61 9.99 -13.63
C ALA A 55 -7.00 8.59 -13.77
N TYR A 56 -5.70 8.50 -13.50
CA TYR A 56 -4.91 7.26 -13.44
C TYR A 56 -4.24 7.15 -12.07
N ALA A 57 -4.60 6.14 -11.29
CA ALA A 57 -4.14 5.92 -9.92
C ALA A 57 -3.00 4.91 -9.81
N LEU A 58 -2.22 5.03 -8.74
CA LEU A 58 -1.21 4.04 -8.37
C LEU A 58 -1.87 2.68 -8.11
N THR A 59 -1.18 1.62 -8.54
CA THR A 59 -1.60 0.24 -8.31
C THR A 59 -0.88 -0.36 -7.10
N PRO A 60 -1.45 -1.41 -6.47
CA PRO A 60 -0.80 -2.12 -5.37
C PRO A 60 0.60 -2.62 -5.73
N LYS A 61 0.81 -3.04 -6.99
CA LYS A 61 2.12 -3.52 -7.45
C LYS A 61 3.19 -2.44 -7.45
N LEU A 62 2.85 -1.21 -7.89
CA LEU A 62 3.77 -0.07 -7.84
C LEU A 62 4.18 0.24 -6.39
N ILE A 63 3.22 0.19 -5.47
CA ILE A 63 3.47 0.41 -4.03
C ILE A 63 4.38 -0.69 -3.46
N GLN A 64 4.09 -1.95 -3.79
CA GLN A 64 4.89 -3.09 -3.34
C GLN A 64 6.34 -2.97 -3.83
N ILE A 65 6.57 -2.73 -5.12
CA ILE A 65 7.94 -2.61 -5.66
C ILE A 65 8.66 -1.42 -5.03
N HIS A 66 8.02 -0.26 -4.93
CA HIS A 66 8.61 0.91 -4.29
C HIS A 66 9.04 0.62 -2.85
N SER A 67 8.20 -0.07 -2.07
CA SER A 67 8.52 -0.47 -0.68
C SER A 67 9.65 -1.51 -0.58
N ALA A 68 9.92 -2.28 -1.63
CA ALA A 68 10.98 -3.28 -1.67
C ALA A 68 12.35 -2.69 -2.07
N LEU A 69 12.39 -1.41 -2.49
CA LEU A 69 13.63 -0.75 -2.86
C LEU A 69 14.50 -0.49 -1.63
N LYS A 70 15.79 -0.78 -1.76
CA LYS A 70 16.79 -0.42 -0.76
C LYS A 70 17.05 1.08 -0.75
N GLU A 71 17.09 1.68 -1.93
CA GLU A 71 17.36 3.10 -2.16
C GLU A 71 16.19 3.70 -2.92
N LEU A 72 15.45 4.61 -2.30
CA LEU A 72 14.24 5.20 -2.90
C LEU A 72 14.55 5.99 -4.18
N ASN A 73 15.76 6.51 -4.32
CA ASN A 73 16.18 7.26 -5.52
C ASN A 73 16.27 6.36 -6.77
N GLU A 74 16.38 5.03 -6.62
CA GLU A 74 16.34 4.09 -7.75
C GLU A 74 14.97 4.08 -8.44
N TRP A 75 13.89 4.43 -7.71
CA TRP A 75 12.50 4.37 -8.20
C TRP A 75 12.31 5.11 -9.52
N HIS A 76 12.83 6.33 -9.60
CA HIS A 76 12.71 7.16 -10.79
C HIS A 76 13.38 6.53 -12.01
N LEU A 77 14.54 5.92 -11.81
CA LEU A 77 15.25 5.24 -12.90
C LEU A 77 14.53 3.95 -13.30
N ILE A 78 13.98 3.19 -12.35
CA ILE A 78 13.13 2.02 -12.64
C ILE A 78 11.96 2.40 -13.56
N LEU A 79 11.26 3.48 -13.25
CA LEU A 79 10.14 3.93 -14.08
C LEU A 79 10.60 4.45 -15.45
N LEU A 80 11.78 5.08 -15.55
CA LEU A 80 12.36 5.47 -16.83
C LEU A 80 12.78 4.27 -17.70
N ALA A 81 13.20 3.15 -17.08
CA ALA A 81 13.54 1.91 -17.79
C ALA A 81 12.33 1.25 -18.46
N LEU A 82 11.10 1.67 -18.15
CA LEU A 82 9.92 1.21 -18.88
C LEU A 82 9.94 1.69 -20.34
N ASN A 83 10.53 2.86 -20.62
CA ASN A 83 10.65 3.39 -21.97
C ASN A 83 11.80 2.70 -22.73
N PRO A 84 11.53 1.98 -23.84
CA PRO A 84 12.55 1.26 -24.61
C PRO A 84 13.69 2.16 -25.12
N ASN A 85 13.40 3.44 -25.40
CA ASN A 85 14.40 4.39 -25.90
C ASN A 85 15.43 4.77 -24.84
N ILE A 86 15.05 4.75 -23.56
CA ILE A 86 15.97 4.97 -22.44
C ILE A 86 16.63 3.65 -22.06
N ARG A 87 15.81 2.61 -21.88
CA ARG A 87 16.24 1.28 -21.43
C ARG A 87 17.39 0.70 -22.26
N LYS A 88 17.39 0.91 -23.58
CA LYS A 88 18.44 0.38 -24.47
C LYS A 88 19.87 0.79 -24.03
N TYR A 89 20.04 2.00 -23.48
CA TYR A 89 21.36 2.45 -23.02
C TYR A 89 21.83 1.64 -21.81
N TRP A 90 20.92 1.36 -20.88
CA TRP A 90 21.21 0.58 -19.69
C TRP A 90 21.37 -0.91 -19.98
N ILE A 91 20.60 -1.46 -20.93
CA ILE A 91 20.84 -2.81 -21.46
C ILE A 91 22.24 -2.92 -22.07
N ASN A 92 22.66 -1.94 -22.89
CA ASN A 92 23.99 -1.94 -23.49
C ASN A 92 25.11 -1.95 -22.43
N LEU A 93 24.96 -1.17 -21.34
CA LEU A 93 25.89 -1.22 -20.21
C LEU A 93 25.91 -2.60 -19.55
N ALA A 94 24.75 -3.21 -19.30
CA ALA A 94 24.65 -4.53 -18.69
C ALA A 94 25.30 -5.61 -19.57
N ILE A 95 25.09 -5.57 -20.89
CA ILE A 95 25.72 -6.47 -21.86
C ILE A 95 27.23 -6.27 -21.88
N ALA A 96 27.71 -5.02 -21.93
CA ALA A 96 29.14 -4.74 -21.90
C ALA A 96 29.79 -5.28 -20.62
N ARG A 97 29.13 -5.12 -19.47
CA ARG A 97 29.57 -5.73 -18.20
C ARG A 97 29.60 -7.25 -18.32
N CYS A 98 28.55 -7.91 -18.80
CA CYS A 98 28.56 -9.36 -19.00
C CYS A 98 29.71 -9.83 -19.91
N LYS A 99 30.02 -9.10 -21.00
CA LYS A 99 31.17 -9.37 -21.88
C LYS A 99 32.51 -9.21 -21.14
N GLU A 100 32.68 -8.17 -20.31
CA GLU A 100 33.87 -8.05 -19.46
C GLU A 100 34.04 -9.26 -18.54
N ALA A 101 32.97 -9.73 -17.90
CA ALA A 101 33.02 -10.91 -17.03
C ALA A 101 33.36 -12.20 -17.78
N GLN A 102 32.91 -12.34 -19.03
CA GLN A 102 33.30 -13.46 -19.89
C GLN A 102 34.82 -13.51 -20.10
N HIS A 103 35.49 -12.35 -20.17
CA HIS A 103 36.95 -12.27 -20.30
C HIS A 103 37.71 -12.56 -19.00
N MET A 104 37.04 -12.56 -17.84
CA MET A 104 37.69 -12.75 -16.52
C MET A 104 38.01 -14.22 -16.18
N GLN A 105 37.79 -15.17 -17.11
CA GLN A 105 38.04 -16.62 -16.93
C GLN A 105 37.29 -17.30 -15.76
N ASP A 106 36.37 -16.59 -15.08
CA ASP A 106 35.49 -17.13 -14.05
C ASP A 106 34.01 -17.07 -14.50
N PRO A 107 33.43 -18.21 -14.93
CA PRO A 107 32.03 -18.29 -15.33
C PRO A 107 31.04 -17.89 -14.22
N MET A 108 31.43 -18.00 -12.94
CA MET A 108 30.56 -17.67 -11.82
C MET A 108 30.15 -16.20 -11.81
N VAL A 109 31.03 -15.30 -12.27
CA VAL A 109 30.75 -13.86 -12.32
C VAL A 109 29.62 -13.56 -13.30
N VAL A 110 29.58 -14.25 -14.45
CA VAL A 110 28.50 -14.10 -15.43
C VAL A 110 27.20 -14.69 -14.89
N ILE A 111 27.26 -15.87 -14.27
CA ILE A 111 26.08 -16.54 -13.67
C ILE A 111 25.45 -15.64 -12.60
N GLN A 112 26.24 -15.06 -11.70
CA GLN A 112 25.75 -14.15 -10.66
C GLN A 112 25.04 -12.92 -11.24
N ARG A 113 25.53 -12.37 -12.35
CA ARG A 113 24.91 -11.21 -13.02
C ARG A 113 23.59 -11.58 -13.68
N ILE A 114 23.52 -12.74 -14.33
CA ILE A 114 22.28 -13.27 -14.90
C ILE A 114 21.26 -13.54 -13.79
N GLN A 115 21.69 -14.15 -12.68
CA GLN A 115 20.83 -14.38 -11.51
C GLN A 115 20.31 -13.07 -10.90
N ALA A 116 21.15 -12.02 -10.83
CA ALA A 116 20.74 -10.72 -10.35
C ALA A 116 19.72 -10.02 -11.27
N LEU A 117 19.76 -10.26 -12.59
CA LEU A 117 18.74 -9.80 -13.54
C LEU A 117 17.46 -10.63 -13.48
N GLY A 118 17.57 -11.93 -13.20
CA GLY A 118 16.45 -12.86 -13.28
C GLY A 118 15.86 -12.91 -14.70
N GLU A 119 14.53 -12.80 -14.80
CA GLU A 119 13.81 -12.81 -16.08
C GLU A 119 14.17 -11.62 -16.99
N ALA A 120 14.65 -10.51 -16.41
CA ALA A 120 15.15 -9.37 -17.19
C ALA A 120 16.38 -9.70 -18.08
N SER A 121 16.99 -10.88 -17.90
CA SER A 121 18.01 -11.39 -18.82
C SER A 121 17.49 -11.58 -20.25
N GLU A 122 16.17 -11.79 -20.44
CA GLU A 122 15.53 -11.82 -21.76
C GLU A 122 15.80 -10.53 -22.55
N TRP A 123 15.70 -9.37 -21.89
CA TRP A 123 16.00 -8.09 -22.53
C TRP A 123 17.44 -8.01 -23.04
N LEU A 124 18.39 -8.63 -22.36
CA LEU A 124 19.78 -8.66 -22.81
C LEU A 124 19.95 -9.56 -24.03
N LEU A 125 19.28 -10.72 -24.05
CA LEU A 125 19.37 -11.69 -25.15
C LEU A 125 19.02 -11.06 -26.51
N HIS A 126 18.03 -10.17 -26.54
CA HIS A 126 17.62 -9.45 -27.75
C HIS A 126 18.69 -8.53 -28.36
N TYR A 127 19.73 -8.15 -27.60
CA TYR A 127 20.77 -7.20 -28.05
C TYR A 127 22.20 -7.75 -27.92
N THR A 128 22.37 -9.08 -27.76
CA THR A 128 23.66 -9.74 -27.53
C THR A 128 24.72 -9.44 -28.61
N ASP A 129 24.29 -9.37 -29.87
CA ASP A 129 25.15 -9.11 -31.03
C ASP A 129 25.54 -7.63 -31.21
N ALA A 130 24.96 -6.72 -30.42
CA ALA A 130 25.29 -5.30 -30.53
C ALA A 130 26.74 -5.02 -30.07
N THR A 131 27.41 -4.11 -30.76
CA THR A 131 28.66 -3.52 -30.29
C THR A 131 28.36 -2.65 -29.08
N THR A 132 28.77 -3.10 -27.90
CA THR A 132 28.49 -2.44 -26.62
C THR A 132 29.78 -1.90 -26.00
N GLN A 133 29.74 -0.65 -25.55
CA GLN A 133 30.86 0.02 -24.88
C GLN A 133 30.42 0.52 -23.50
N LEU A 134 31.37 0.60 -22.58
CA LEU A 134 31.17 1.18 -21.25
C LEU A 134 31.46 2.67 -21.28
N GLU A 135 30.48 3.42 -21.75
CA GLU A 135 30.55 4.88 -21.84
C GLU A 135 29.38 5.50 -21.08
N ALA A 136 29.54 6.78 -20.72
CA ALA A 136 28.49 7.55 -20.07
C ALA A 136 27.22 7.58 -20.94
N THR A 137 26.07 7.36 -20.32
CA THR A 137 24.78 7.38 -21.02
C THR A 137 24.34 8.82 -21.31
N PRO A 138 23.33 9.04 -22.18
CA PRO A 138 22.67 10.33 -22.31
C PRO A 138 22.05 10.88 -21.00
N LEU A 139 21.88 10.02 -19.99
CA LEU A 139 21.30 10.34 -18.69
C LEU A 139 22.34 10.40 -17.56
N ALA A 140 23.63 10.29 -17.86
CA ALA A 140 24.72 10.26 -16.87
C ALA A 140 24.62 11.35 -15.79
N LYS A 141 24.30 12.60 -16.20
CA LYS A 141 24.08 13.69 -15.24
C LYS A 141 22.94 13.41 -14.26
N LEU A 142 21.81 12.91 -14.77
CA LEU A 142 20.64 12.56 -13.97
C LEU A 142 20.90 11.34 -13.08
N GLU A 143 21.61 10.34 -13.61
CA GLU A 143 22.06 9.16 -12.86
C GLU A 143 22.88 9.59 -11.65
N ARG A 144 23.88 10.48 -11.85
CA ARG A 144 24.69 11.03 -10.77
C ARG A 144 23.86 11.84 -9.76
N GLU A 145 22.91 12.65 -10.23
CA GLU A 145 22.04 13.45 -9.36
C GLU A 145 21.16 12.57 -8.44
N LEU A 146 20.67 11.43 -8.94
CA LEU A 146 19.80 10.53 -8.17
C LEU A 146 20.57 9.50 -7.33
N LEU A 147 21.61 8.91 -7.89
CA LEU A 147 22.33 7.77 -7.30
C LEU A 147 23.67 8.15 -6.66
N GLY A 148 24.17 9.37 -6.90
CA GLY A 148 25.53 9.77 -6.51
C GLY A 148 26.65 9.21 -7.39
N CYS A 149 26.32 8.38 -8.39
CA CYS A 149 27.25 7.79 -9.35
C CYS A 149 26.60 7.63 -10.73
N GLU A 150 27.41 7.45 -11.78
CA GLU A 150 26.90 7.15 -13.11
C GLU A 150 26.78 5.64 -13.35
N LEU A 151 25.75 5.20 -14.08
CA LEU A 151 25.48 3.76 -14.24
C LEU A 151 26.54 3.01 -15.05
N HIS A 152 27.37 3.74 -15.80
CA HIS A 152 28.49 3.16 -16.53
C HIS A 152 29.67 2.78 -15.61
N GLU A 153 29.74 3.32 -14.39
CA GLU A 153 30.81 3.04 -13.42
C GLU A 153 30.69 1.61 -12.85
N ASN A 154 31.82 0.98 -12.50
CA ASN A 154 31.81 -0.42 -12.04
C ASN A 154 31.04 -0.61 -10.72
N LEU A 155 31.12 0.38 -9.82
CA LEU A 155 30.42 0.36 -8.53
C LEU A 155 28.89 0.41 -8.69
N ALA A 156 28.39 0.92 -9.81
CA ALA A 156 26.96 1.05 -10.10
C ALA A 156 26.34 -0.22 -10.69
N LEU A 157 27.14 -1.26 -10.99
CA LEU A 157 26.63 -2.50 -11.59
C LEU A 157 25.48 -3.12 -10.78
N PRO A 158 25.56 -3.30 -9.44
CA PRO A 158 24.43 -3.86 -8.69
C PRO A 158 23.16 -3.01 -8.78
N ILE A 159 23.29 -1.69 -8.92
CA ILE A 159 22.17 -0.75 -9.08
C ILE A 159 21.55 -0.92 -10.47
N LEU A 160 22.38 -0.95 -11.52
CA LEU A 160 21.96 -1.16 -12.90
C LEU A 160 21.14 -2.46 -13.06
N LEU A 161 21.63 -3.57 -12.51
CA LEU A 161 20.93 -4.86 -12.61
C LEU A 161 19.59 -4.83 -11.86
N ARG A 162 19.51 -4.19 -10.69
CA ARG A 162 18.25 -4.00 -9.96
C ARG A 162 17.25 -3.14 -10.73
N ILE A 163 17.70 -2.03 -11.31
CA ILE A 163 16.85 -1.14 -12.11
C ILE A 163 16.19 -1.93 -13.25
N LEU A 164 16.99 -2.69 -14.01
CA LEU A 164 16.49 -3.50 -15.12
C LEU A 164 15.56 -4.61 -14.63
N LYS A 165 15.91 -5.29 -13.54
CA LYS A 165 15.06 -6.33 -12.94
C LYS A 165 13.69 -5.80 -12.55
N PHE A 166 13.64 -4.74 -11.74
CA PHE A 166 12.37 -4.19 -11.27
C PHE A 166 11.53 -3.58 -12.39
N ALA A 167 12.16 -2.97 -13.40
CA ALA A 167 11.45 -2.48 -14.56
C ALA A 167 10.83 -3.63 -15.39
N TYR A 168 11.52 -4.77 -15.49
CA TYR A 168 10.99 -5.96 -16.16
C TYR A 168 9.80 -6.53 -15.37
N ASP A 169 9.97 -6.72 -14.07
CA ASP A 169 8.92 -7.24 -13.18
C ASP A 169 7.66 -6.34 -13.21
N LEU A 170 7.83 -5.01 -13.36
CA LEU A 170 6.73 -4.07 -13.59
C LEU A 170 6.07 -4.27 -14.95
N GLN A 171 6.85 -4.35 -16.03
CA GLN A 171 6.31 -4.52 -17.39
C GLN A 171 5.54 -5.85 -17.55
N ALA A 172 5.96 -6.90 -16.85
CA ALA A 172 5.32 -8.21 -16.87
C ALA A 172 4.06 -8.30 -15.99
N THR A 173 3.72 -7.25 -15.23
CA THR A 173 2.57 -7.28 -14.33
C THR A 173 1.27 -7.29 -15.14
N PRO A 174 0.36 -8.26 -14.90
CA PRO A 174 -0.93 -8.29 -15.58
C PRO A 174 -1.75 -7.06 -15.19
N LYS A 175 -2.47 -6.52 -16.16
CA LYS A 175 -3.35 -5.38 -15.91
C LYS A 175 -4.56 -5.84 -15.10
N ASP A 176 -4.88 -5.10 -14.04
CA ASP A 176 -6.12 -5.30 -13.31
C ASP A 176 -7.29 -4.81 -14.18
N GLU A 177 -8.28 -5.68 -14.37
CA GLU A 177 -9.50 -5.38 -15.12
C GLU A 177 -10.58 -4.73 -14.25
N GLN A 178 -10.34 -4.63 -12.93
CA GLN A 178 -11.30 -4.04 -12.01
C GLN A 178 -11.58 -2.57 -12.37
N VAL A 179 -12.86 -2.21 -12.42
CA VAL A 179 -13.28 -0.81 -12.57
C VAL A 179 -13.22 -0.10 -11.22
N LEU A 180 -12.50 1.03 -11.17
CA LEU A 180 -12.39 1.86 -9.98
C LEU A 180 -13.05 3.22 -10.24
N TYR A 181 -13.99 3.63 -9.39
CA TYR A 181 -14.64 4.94 -9.49
C TYR A 181 -13.97 5.97 -8.58
N GLU A 182 -14.14 7.27 -8.86
CA GLU A 182 -13.79 8.32 -7.90
C GLU A 182 -14.50 8.11 -6.56
N MET A 183 -13.89 8.58 -5.48
CA MET A 183 -14.52 8.51 -4.16
C MET A 183 -15.74 9.41 -4.09
N ASP A 184 -16.86 8.84 -3.64
CA ASP A 184 -18.06 9.57 -3.30
C ASP A 184 -17.79 10.50 -2.10
N GLN A 185 -17.75 11.80 -2.37
CA GLN A 185 -17.55 12.86 -1.38
C GLN A 185 -18.76 13.06 -0.47
N THR A 186 -19.92 12.52 -0.83
CA THR A 186 -21.11 12.56 0.03
C THR A 186 -21.09 11.45 1.08
N HIS A 187 -20.16 10.49 0.93
CA HIS A 187 -20.00 9.31 1.79
C HIS A 187 -21.28 8.47 1.95
N LYS A 188 -22.21 8.59 1.00
CA LYS A 188 -23.44 7.79 0.96
C LYS A 188 -23.16 6.45 0.29
N ALA A 189 -22.30 6.40 -0.72
CA ALA A 189 -21.88 5.19 -1.41
C ALA A 189 -20.66 4.57 -0.73
N PHE A 190 -20.86 4.10 0.50
CA PHE A 190 -19.80 3.51 1.33
C PHE A 190 -19.05 2.37 0.60
N GLU A 191 -19.80 1.48 -0.05
CA GLU A 191 -19.28 0.33 -0.82
C GLU A 191 -18.36 0.76 -1.97
N THR A 192 -18.65 1.90 -2.61
CA THR A 192 -17.80 2.47 -3.66
C THR A 192 -16.46 2.94 -3.10
N ASN A 193 -16.50 3.61 -1.94
CA ASN A 193 -15.30 4.15 -1.30
C ASN A 193 -14.42 3.05 -0.69
N TRP A 194 -15.02 2.00 -0.15
CA TRP A 194 -14.34 0.91 0.53
C TRP A 194 -14.29 -0.38 -0.31
N SER A 195 -13.87 -0.26 -1.57
CA SER A 195 -13.80 -1.37 -2.54
C SER A 195 -12.37 -1.82 -2.82
N ALA A 196 -12.23 -3.00 -3.44
CA ALA A 196 -10.95 -3.52 -3.91
C ALA A 196 -10.27 -2.54 -4.89
N GLY A 197 -8.95 -2.55 -4.94
CA GLY A 197 -8.13 -1.64 -5.76
C GLY A 197 -7.99 -0.22 -5.16
N ARG A 198 -8.71 0.10 -4.09
CA ARG A 198 -8.60 1.40 -3.40
C ARG A 198 -7.31 1.47 -2.57
N LEU A 199 -6.83 2.70 -2.40
CA LEU A 199 -5.75 3.01 -1.47
C LEU A 199 -6.28 3.60 -0.17
N ILE A 200 -5.66 3.23 0.95
CA ILE A 200 -5.81 3.92 2.23
C ILE A 200 -4.47 4.53 2.66
N VAL A 201 -4.45 5.83 2.86
CA VAL A 201 -3.26 6.57 3.27
C VAL A 201 -3.02 6.32 4.76
N LEU A 202 -1.81 5.88 5.09
CA LEU A 202 -1.39 5.64 6.47
C LEU A 202 -1.52 6.92 7.32
N PRO A 203 -1.93 6.83 8.60
CA PRO A 203 -2.32 8.00 9.41
C PRO A 203 -1.22 9.06 9.55
N GLN A 204 0.05 8.66 9.53
CA GLN A 204 1.22 9.54 9.65
C GLN A 204 1.58 10.27 8.34
N TYR A 205 0.95 9.93 7.21
CA TYR A 205 1.19 10.51 5.89
C TYR A 205 0.03 11.42 5.41
N GLN A 206 -0.53 12.21 6.33
CA GLN A 206 -1.59 13.16 5.97
C GLN A 206 -1.13 14.13 4.86
N GLY A 207 -2.00 14.38 3.87
CA GLY A 207 -1.70 15.30 2.76
C GLY A 207 -1.03 14.68 1.53
N TYR A 208 -0.74 13.37 1.53
CA TYR A 208 -0.16 12.65 0.38
C TYR A 208 -1.18 12.25 -0.71
N SER A 209 -2.45 12.63 -0.59
CA SER A 209 -3.47 12.32 -1.60
C SER A 209 -4.40 13.51 -1.80
N ARG A 210 -5.05 13.59 -2.97
CA ARG A 210 -6.25 14.42 -3.11
C ARG A 210 -7.48 13.70 -2.55
N HIS A 211 -8.46 14.46 -2.07
CA HIS A 211 -9.65 13.94 -1.39
C HIS A 211 -10.55 13.03 -2.25
N ARG A 212 -10.22 12.77 -3.51
CA ARG A 212 -11.06 12.00 -4.46
C ARG A 212 -10.52 10.63 -4.84
N TRP A 213 -9.28 10.32 -4.48
CA TRP A 213 -8.55 9.20 -5.10
C TRP A 213 -8.20 8.10 -4.09
N ALA A 214 -7.83 8.46 -2.87
CA ALA A 214 -7.54 7.52 -1.79
C ALA A 214 -8.24 7.90 -0.49
N LEU A 215 -8.58 6.90 0.32
CA LEU A 215 -9.10 7.06 1.66
C LEU A 215 -7.99 7.70 2.52
N GLN A 216 -8.20 8.93 2.99
CA GLN A 216 -7.21 9.62 3.81
C GLN A 216 -7.87 10.41 4.93
N ILE A 217 -7.10 10.73 5.97
CA ILE A 217 -7.52 11.65 7.01
C ILE A 217 -7.63 13.06 6.41
N THR A 218 -8.76 13.72 6.62
CA THR A 218 -9.03 15.09 6.18
C THR A 218 -9.25 15.99 7.39
N ALA A 219 -8.79 17.24 7.30
CA ALA A 219 -8.94 18.21 8.37
C ALA A 219 -10.39 18.72 8.43
N ARG A 220 -11.29 17.94 9.04
CA ARG A 220 -12.67 18.36 9.31
C ARG A 220 -13.00 18.09 10.77
N GLN A 221 -13.07 19.16 11.55
CA GLN A 221 -13.59 19.11 12.91
C GLN A 221 -15.12 19.09 12.85
N SER A 222 -15.73 18.08 13.47
CA SER A 222 -17.18 18.00 13.63
C SER A 222 -17.49 17.28 14.93
N GLU A 223 -18.54 17.69 15.61
CA GLU A 223 -19.07 16.95 16.76
C GLU A 223 -19.98 15.79 16.31
N ALA A 224 -20.40 15.77 15.05
CA ALA A 224 -21.21 14.70 14.50
C ALA A 224 -20.34 13.47 14.18
N TYR A 225 -20.73 12.30 14.70
CA TYR A 225 -20.02 11.05 14.44
C TYR A 225 -19.82 10.77 12.95
N LEU A 226 -20.86 10.93 12.12
CA LEU A 226 -20.74 10.60 10.69
C LEU A 226 -19.71 11.47 9.98
N ASP A 227 -19.69 12.77 10.25
CA ASP A 227 -18.70 13.68 9.66
C ASP A 227 -17.29 13.32 10.11
N THR A 228 -17.11 13.00 11.39
CA THR A 228 -15.82 12.62 11.97
C THR A 228 -15.30 11.31 11.37
N LEU A 229 -16.14 10.28 11.29
CA LEU A 229 -15.77 8.98 10.71
C LEU A 229 -15.51 9.09 9.21
N ASN A 230 -16.25 9.93 8.49
CA ASN A 230 -16.00 10.18 7.07
C ASN A 230 -14.70 10.96 6.83
N ALA A 231 -14.34 11.85 7.76
CA ALA A 231 -13.10 12.61 7.70
C ALA A 231 -11.88 11.76 8.08
N ASN A 232 -12.05 10.68 8.85
CA ASN A 232 -10.98 9.82 9.31
C ASN A 232 -11.31 8.33 9.01
N PRO A 233 -10.87 7.78 7.86
CA PRO A 233 -11.20 6.41 7.46
C PRO A 233 -10.64 5.37 8.44
N TRP A 234 -9.55 5.67 9.16
CA TRP A 234 -9.04 4.77 10.18
C TRP A 234 -9.95 4.71 11.40
N LEU A 235 -10.52 5.83 11.84
CA LEU A 235 -11.57 5.82 12.87
C LEU A 235 -12.84 5.12 12.39
N MET A 236 -13.23 5.26 11.12
CA MET A 236 -14.34 4.48 10.54
C MET A 236 -14.07 2.98 10.66
N LEU A 237 -12.87 2.52 10.31
CA LEU A 237 -12.51 1.11 10.41
C LEU A 237 -12.51 0.62 11.87
N LEU A 238 -11.92 1.39 12.79
CA LEU A 238 -11.93 1.07 14.22
C LEU A 238 -13.36 1.03 14.79
N ALA A 239 -14.22 1.96 14.38
CA ALA A 239 -15.62 1.97 14.75
C ALA A 239 -16.37 0.73 14.22
N LEU A 240 -16.09 0.31 12.98
CA LEU A 240 -16.67 -0.91 12.39
C LEU A 240 -16.19 -2.17 13.11
N ILE A 241 -14.92 -2.24 13.50
CA ILE A 241 -14.37 -3.39 14.23
C ILE A 241 -15.06 -3.52 15.59
N VAL A 242 -15.11 -2.45 16.38
CA VAL A 242 -15.73 -2.52 17.72
C VAL A 242 -17.26 -2.72 17.64
N TYR A 243 -17.91 -2.17 16.62
CA TYR A 243 -19.32 -2.42 16.36
C TYR A 243 -19.56 -3.89 16.00
N THR A 244 -18.70 -4.46 15.14
CA THR A 244 -18.79 -5.88 14.75
C THR A 244 -18.54 -6.79 15.95
N GLN A 245 -17.59 -6.44 16.82
CA GLN A 245 -17.33 -7.15 18.07
C GLN A 245 -18.62 -7.28 18.90
N ASP A 246 -19.24 -6.15 19.21
CA ASP A 246 -20.39 -6.11 20.11
C ASP A 246 -21.65 -6.69 19.45
N ALA A 247 -21.82 -6.49 18.14
CA ALA A 247 -22.92 -7.09 17.38
C ALA A 247 -22.79 -8.61 17.30
N TRP A 248 -21.57 -9.12 17.08
CA TRP A 248 -21.32 -10.56 17.00
C TRP A 248 -21.47 -11.24 18.36
N ALA A 249 -21.08 -10.59 19.46
CA ALA A 249 -21.27 -11.12 20.81
C ALA A 249 -22.74 -11.41 21.19
N VAL A 250 -23.72 -10.79 20.50
CA VAL A 250 -25.15 -11.06 20.66
C VAL A 250 -25.63 -12.23 19.81
N GLU A 251 -24.91 -12.56 18.74
CA GLU A 251 -25.13 -13.77 17.95
C GLU A 251 -24.58 -14.96 18.75
N HIS A 252 -25.38 -16.01 18.96
CA HIS A 252 -24.95 -17.12 19.81
C HIS A 252 -23.81 -17.89 19.13
N GLY A 253 -22.74 -18.17 19.88
CA GLY A 253 -21.73 -19.19 19.51
C GLY A 253 -20.41 -18.68 18.94
N ALA A 254 -20.17 -17.39 18.69
CA ALA A 254 -18.80 -16.97 18.34
C ALA A 254 -18.62 -15.49 18.58
N GLY A 255 -17.37 -15.06 18.68
CA GLY A 255 -17.06 -13.65 18.78
C GLY A 255 -15.57 -13.39 18.88
N PHE A 256 -15.24 -12.17 19.23
CA PHE A 256 -13.90 -11.81 19.67
C PHE A 256 -13.98 -10.69 20.70
N ASN A 257 -12.90 -10.51 21.44
CA ASN A 257 -12.70 -9.40 22.35
C ASN A 257 -11.38 -8.70 22.01
N LEU A 258 -11.41 -7.37 22.04
CA LEU A 258 -10.24 -6.51 21.99
C LEU A 258 -9.72 -6.30 23.41
N CYS A 259 -8.59 -6.90 23.74
CA CYS A 259 -8.05 -6.96 25.09
C CYS A 259 -6.73 -6.19 25.19
N LEU A 260 -6.54 -5.45 26.28
CA LEU A 260 -5.29 -4.77 26.60
C LEU A 260 -4.51 -5.57 27.66
N PRO A 261 -3.26 -5.96 27.39
CA PRO A 261 -2.37 -6.55 28.39
C PRO A 261 -2.14 -5.61 29.58
N GLN A 262 -1.93 -6.19 30.77
CA GLN A 262 -1.59 -5.41 31.96
C GLN A 262 -0.30 -4.62 31.77
N GLY A 263 -0.24 -3.42 32.36
CA GLY A 263 0.95 -2.54 32.32
C GLY A 263 0.96 -1.51 31.19
N GLN A 264 -0.05 -1.49 30.30
CA GLN A 264 -0.25 -0.42 29.33
C GLN A 264 -1.37 0.52 29.76
N SER A 265 -1.22 1.81 29.44
CA SER A 265 -2.32 2.76 29.54
C SER A 265 -3.27 2.57 28.36
N HIS A 266 -4.58 2.56 28.60
CA HIS A 266 -5.59 2.51 27.52
C HIS A 266 -5.53 3.73 26.59
N TYR A 267 -4.98 4.86 27.04
CA TYR A 267 -4.70 6.04 26.20
C TYR A 267 -3.38 5.95 25.40
N ALA A 268 -2.63 4.86 25.54
CA ALA A 268 -1.40 4.58 24.81
C ALA A 268 -1.34 3.09 24.41
N ALA A 269 -2.48 2.56 23.97
CA ALA A 269 -2.69 1.14 23.69
C ALA A 269 -2.04 0.73 22.36
N SER A 270 -0.79 0.27 22.41
CA SER A 270 -0.02 -0.16 21.23
C SER A 270 0.02 -1.68 21.04
N ASP A 271 -0.47 -2.46 22.00
CA ASP A 271 -0.51 -3.94 21.90
C ASP A 271 -1.90 -4.51 22.21
N VAL A 272 -2.93 -3.96 21.56
CA VAL A 272 -4.30 -4.49 21.70
C VAL A 272 -4.34 -5.90 21.11
N LYS A 273 -4.58 -6.90 21.96
CA LYS A 273 -4.74 -8.31 21.58
C LYS A 273 -6.15 -8.57 21.09
N VAL A 274 -6.26 -9.48 20.13
CA VAL A 274 -7.54 -10.01 19.66
C VAL A 274 -7.69 -11.41 20.23
N VAL A 275 -8.69 -11.58 21.09
CA VAL A 275 -9.06 -12.87 21.69
C VAL A 275 -10.27 -13.39 20.94
N ALA A 276 -10.12 -14.44 20.15
CA ALA A 276 -11.24 -15.10 19.49
C ALA A 276 -11.98 -16.02 20.46
N ILE A 277 -13.31 -16.03 20.38
CA ILE A 277 -14.22 -16.83 21.20
C ILE A 277 -14.87 -17.87 20.29
N GLY A 278 -14.67 -19.16 20.58
CA GLY A 278 -15.30 -20.26 19.84
C GLY A 278 -16.73 -20.59 20.30
N GLU A 279 -17.37 -21.53 19.59
CA GLU A 279 -18.75 -22.01 19.87
C GLU A 279 -18.90 -22.65 21.25
N GLU A 280 -17.82 -23.22 21.76
CA GLU A 280 -17.80 -23.82 23.09
C GLU A 280 -17.41 -22.81 24.19
N GLY A 281 -17.20 -21.54 23.82
CA GLY A 281 -16.76 -20.48 24.73
C GLY A 281 -15.25 -20.49 25.01
N ASP A 282 -14.46 -21.25 24.23
CA ASP A 282 -13.01 -21.23 24.36
C ASP A 282 -12.42 -19.91 23.85
N GLU A 283 -11.50 -19.35 24.64
CA GLU A 283 -10.84 -18.08 24.33
C GLU A 283 -9.39 -18.31 23.90
N VAL A 284 -9.02 -17.75 22.75
CA VAL A 284 -7.68 -17.90 22.19
C VAL A 284 -7.17 -16.55 21.69
N ILE A 285 -5.96 -16.16 22.09
CA ILE A 285 -5.28 -14.98 21.54
C ILE A 285 -4.80 -15.33 20.12
N VAL A 286 -5.41 -14.73 19.11
CA VAL A 286 -5.15 -15.01 17.69
C VAL A 286 -4.21 -14.01 17.02
N GLY A 287 -3.89 -12.92 17.69
CA GLY A 287 -2.99 -11.87 17.19
C GLY A 287 -3.25 -10.53 17.85
N THR A 288 -2.80 -9.47 17.19
CA THR A 288 -3.05 -8.07 17.57
C THR A 288 -4.14 -7.43 16.70
N LEU A 289 -4.68 -6.30 17.14
CA LEU A 289 -5.60 -5.49 16.35
C LEU A 289 -4.98 -5.06 15.01
N ALA A 290 -3.67 -4.80 14.98
CA ALA A 290 -2.96 -4.47 13.75
C ALA A 290 -2.95 -5.64 12.75
N ASP A 291 -2.75 -6.87 13.24
CA ASP A 291 -2.81 -8.08 12.39
C ASP A 291 -4.19 -8.23 11.74
N VAL A 292 -5.26 -8.07 12.53
CA VAL A 292 -6.64 -8.14 12.02
C VAL A 292 -6.91 -7.04 11.01
N ILE A 293 -6.52 -5.79 11.29
CA ILE A 293 -6.72 -4.67 10.36
C ILE A 293 -5.99 -4.93 9.03
N LEU A 294 -4.73 -5.35 9.05
CA LEU A 294 -3.98 -5.64 7.83
C LEU A 294 -4.61 -6.79 7.04
N LYS A 295 -5.09 -7.82 7.73
CA LYS A 295 -5.82 -8.93 7.12
C LYS A 295 -7.12 -8.46 6.47
N VAL A 296 -7.93 -7.66 7.19
CA VAL A 296 -9.18 -7.08 6.68
C VAL A 296 -8.93 -6.24 5.44
N LEU A 297 -7.96 -5.31 5.48
CA LEU A 297 -7.62 -4.45 4.33
C LEU A 297 -7.19 -5.29 3.13
N THR A 298 -6.33 -6.31 3.35
CA THR A 298 -5.89 -7.22 2.30
C THR A 298 -7.05 -8.00 1.69
N THR A 299 -7.96 -8.54 2.52
CA THR A 299 -9.12 -9.31 2.06
C THR A 299 -10.14 -8.46 1.31
N VAL A 300 -10.35 -7.20 1.73
CA VAL A 300 -11.18 -6.23 0.99
C VAL A 300 -10.50 -5.79 -0.32
N GLY A 301 -9.18 -5.98 -0.45
CA GLY A 301 -8.39 -5.53 -1.59
C GLY A 301 -7.98 -4.06 -1.52
N ILE A 302 -7.93 -3.47 -0.31
CA ILE A 302 -7.47 -2.09 -0.06
C ILE A 302 -6.00 -2.13 0.29
N THR A 303 -5.20 -1.31 -0.40
CA THR A 303 -3.73 -1.25 -0.18
C THR A 303 -3.34 -0.04 0.66
N CYS A 304 -2.49 -0.24 1.64
CA CYS A 304 -1.90 0.85 2.43
C CYS A 304 -0.90 1.65 1.59
N TYR A 305 -0.95 2.97 1.72
CA TYR A 305 -0.06 3.90 1.03
C TYR A 305 0.66 4.80 2.06
N PRO A 306 1.98 5.10 1.92
CA PRO A 306 2.85 4.84 0.74
C PRO A 306 3.53 3.48 0.70
N TYR A 307 3.33 2.64 1.71
CA TYR A 307 3.83 1.27 1.77
C TYR A 307 2.87 0.41 2.60
N CYS A 308 3.00 -0.92 2.49
CA CYS A 308 2.32 -1.86 3.37
C CYS A 308 3.12 -1.96 4.69
N PRO A 309 2.60 -1.45 5.82
CA PRO A 309 3.34 -1.47 7.08
C PRO A 309 3.39 -2.89 7.67
N THR A 310 4.38 -3.14 8.52
CA THR A 310 4.34 -4.33 9.38
C THR A 310 3.26 -4.14 10.45
N SER A 311 2.80 -5.24 11.06
CA SER A 311 1.85 -5.16 12.18
C SER A 311 2.39 -4.30 13.33
N HIS A 312 3.70 -4.34 13.58
CA HIS A 312 4.34 -3.51 14.60
C HIS A 312 4.27 -2.01 14.27
N ASP A 313 4.61 -1.63 13.04
CA ASP A 313 4.58 -0.23 12.61
C ASP A 313 3.15 0.34 12.66
N LEU A 314 2.18 -0.47 12.24
CA LEU A 314 0.78 -0.09 12.29
C LEU A 314 0.30 0.06 13.73
N ALA A 315 0.66 -0.87 14.62
CA ALA A 315 0.24 -0.85 16.03
C ALA A 315 0.69 0.43 16.77
N GLN A 316 1.91 0.91 16.51
CA GLN A 316 2.38 2.20 17.06
C GLN A 316 1.52 3.37 16.59
N THR A 317 1.11 3.34 15.32
CA THR A 317 0.26 4.40 14.75
C THR A 317 -1.18 4.32 15.30
N LEU A 318 -1.70 3.10 15.48
CA LEU A 318 -3.04 2.86 16.01
C LEU A 318 -3.21 3.36 17.45
N ALA A 319 -2.16 3.38 18.27
CA ALA A 319 -2.26 3.86 19.64
C ALA A 319 -2.81 5.30 19.74
N GLY A 320 -2.38 6.18 18.82
CA GLY A 320 -2.91 7.55 18.72
C GLY A 320 -4.38 7.59 18.29
N LEU A 321 -4.78 6.74 17.35
CA LEU A 321 -6.15 6.64 16.86
C LEU A 321 -7.11 6.01 17.89
N ILE A 322 -6.63 5.05 18.68
CA ILE A 322 -7.40 4.46 19.79
C ILE A 322 -7.66 5.52 20.86
N LYS A 323 -6.64 6.30 21.22
CA LYS A 323 -6.81 7.46 22.10
C LYS A 323 -7.87 8.41 21.57
N GLU A 324 -7.80 8.78 20.29
CA GLU A 324 -8.80 9.65 19.65
C GLU A 324 -10.20 9.01 19.69
N ALA A 325 -10.32 7.71 19.45
CA ALA A 325 -11.59 6.98 19.54
C ALA A 325 -12.19 6.97 20.95
N LEU A 326 -11.36 6.91 22.00
CA LEU A 326 -11.79 7.02 23.39
C LEU A 326 -12.25 8.45 23.72
N GLU A 327 -11.49 9.47 23.29
CA GLU A 327 -11.83 10.89 23.49
C GLU A 327 -13.14 11.28 22.79
N LEU A 328 -13.38 10.72 21.60
CA LEU A 328 -14.61 10.90 20.84
C LEU A 328 -15.79 10.04 21.34
N GLN A 329 -15.60 9.25 22.41
CA GLN A 329 -16.62 8.32 22.89
C GLN A 329 -17.14 7.38 21.79
N LEU A 330 -16.26 6.93 20.88
CA LEU A 330 -16.54 5.83 19.95
C LEU A 330 -16.32 4.51 20.67
N TRP A 331 -15.19 4.43 21.36
CA TRP A 331 -14.77 3.28 22.16
C TRP A 331 -14.90 3.62 23.64
N GLN A 332 -15.02 2.57 24.45
CA GLN A 332 -14.80 2.65 25.89
C GLN A 332 -13.84 1.54 26.32
N TYR A 333 -13.17 1.76 27.43
CA TYR A 333 -12.29 0.78 28.05
C TYR A 333 -12.82 0.39 29.42
N ARG A 334 -12.80 -0.91 29.73
CA ARG A 334 -13.15 -1.47 31.04
C ARG A 334 -11.93 -2.19 31.59
N ASP A 335 -11.54 -1.83 32.81
CA ASP A 335 -10.48 -2.56 33.51
C ASP A 335 -10.91 -4.00 33.78
N GLY A 336 -9.98 -4.93 33.57
CA GLY A 336 -10.15 -6.33 33.95
C GLY A 336 -10.07 -6.49 35.46
N GLY A 337 -10.82 -7.46 36.00
CA GLY A 337 -10.69 -7.88 37.39
C GLY A 337 -9.37 -8.61 37.68
N MET A 338 -9.28 -9.24 38.86
CA MET A 338 -8.08 -9.99 39.28
C MET A 338 -7.79 -11.16 38.33
N GLY A 339 -6.88 -10.95 37.39
CA GLY A 339 -6.43 -11.96 36.42
C GLY A 339 -7.05 -11.83 35.03
N GLU A 340 -8.02 -10.94 34.84
CA GLU A 340 -8.64 -10.67 33.53
C GLU A 340 -7.89 -9.56 32.79
N LEU A 341 -7.94 -9.61 31.46
CA LEU A 341 -7.43 -8.52 30.62
C LEU A 341 -8.45 -7.37 30.61
N GLY A 342 -7.96 -6.13 30.55
CA GLY A 342 -8.83 -5.00 30.26
C GLY A 342 -9.41 -5.12 28.86
N GLN A 343 -10.65 -4.66 28.66
CA GLN A 343 -11.38 -4.86 27.41
C GLN A 343 -11.83 -3.54 26.81
N PHE A 344 -11.74 -3.45 25.48
CA PHE A 344 -12.36 -2.39 24.70
C PHE A 344 -13.73 -2.85 24.18
N SER A 345 -14.69 -1.95 24.19
CA SER A 345 -16.01 -2.16 23.57
C SER A 345 -16.51 -0.86 22.96
N SER A 346 -17.64 -0.90 22.25
CA SER A 346 -18.28 0.33 21.80
C SER A 346 -18.75 1.13 23.01
N HIS A 347 -18.64 2.46 22.93
CA HIS A 347 -19.23 3.33 23.92
C HIS A 347 -20.76 3.32 23.77
N PRO A 348 -21.57 3.28 24.86
CA PRO A 348 -23.03 3.16 24.78
C PRO A 348 -23.70 4.23 23.93
N ILE A 349 -23.23 5.48 24.02
CA ILE A 349 -23.76 6.61 23.22
C ILE A 349 -23.53 6.37 21.72
N PHE A 350 -22.35 5.89 21.35
CA PHE A 350 -22.01 5.57 19.97
C PHE A 350 -22.78 4.35 19.46
N SER A 351 -22.91 3.30 20.28
CA SER A 351 -23.73 2.13 19.98
C SER A 351 -25.17 2.52 19.67
N ASP A 352 -25.80 3.33 20.53
CA ASP A 352 -27.15 3.85 20.32
C ASP A 352 -27.25 4.69 19.04
N ALA A 353 -26.23 5.52 18.76
CA ALA A 353 -26.18 6.33 17.56
C ALA A 353 -26.10 5.47 16.29
N CYS A 354 -25.44 4.30 16.32
CA CYS A 354 -25.37 3.37 15.20
C CYS A 354 -26.73 2.81 14.79
N TYR A 355 -27.74 2.83 15.66
CA TYR A 355 -29.12 2.43 15.33
C TYR A 355 -30.02 3.59 14.88
N ARG A 356 -29.48 4.82 14.82
CA ARG A 356 -30.23 6.03 14.44
C ARG A 356 -29.64 6.67 13.19
N LEU A 357 -30.42 7.52 12.53
CA LEU A 357 -29.89 8.34 11.44
C LEU A 357 -28.88 9.37 12.00
N PRO A 358 -27.78 9.63 11.27
CA PRO A 358 -27.47 9.15 9.93
C PRO A 358 -26.59 7.88 9.87
N LEU A 359 -26.22 7.27 11.00
CA LEU A 359 -25.28 6.15 11.06
C LEU A 359 -25.90 4.78 10.70
N SER A 360 -27.19 4.59 11.00
CA SER A 360 -27.90 3.32 10.79
C SER A 360 -27.73 2.69 9.40
N PRO A 361 -27.77 3.43 8.27
CA PRO A 361 -27.48 2.84 6.97
C PRO A 361 -26.05 2.33 6.83
N ILE A 362 -25.07 3.03 7.40
CA ILE A 362 -23.64 2.70 7.31
C ILE A 362 -23.36 1.45 8.14
N PHE A 363 -23.66 1.48 9.44
CA PHE A 363 -23.39 0.38 10.37
C PHE A 363 -24.38 -0.79 10.23
N GLY A 364 -25.55 -0.57 9.62
CA GLY A 364 -26.56 -1.60 9.42
C GLY A 364 -26.44 -2.36 8.11
N ARG A 365 -26.50 -1.69 6.95
CA ARG A 365 -26.58 -2.37 5.63
C ARG A 365 -25.32 -2.19 4.78
N LYS A 366 -24.79 -0.98 4.68
CA LYS A 366 -23.77 -0.63 3.67
C LYS A 366 -22.36 -1.14 3.99
N SER A 367 -22.05 -1.38 5.26
CA SER A 367 -20.74 -1.92 5.68
C SER A 367 -20.77 -3.42 5.99
N LYS A 368 -21.89 -4.12 5.72
CA LYS A 368 -22.04 -5.54 6.07
C LYS A 368 -20.94 -6.43 5.52
N TYR A 369 -20.45 -6.17 4.31
CA TYR A 369 -19.37 -6.94 3.73
C TYR A 369 -18.04 -6.75 4.49
N ILE A 370 -17.72 -5.53 4.97
CA ILE A 370 -16.54 -5.31 5.82
C ILE A 370 -16.72 -5.99 7.17
N GLN A 371 -17.90 -5.87 7.78
CA GLN A 371 -18.20 -6.56 9.03
C GLN A 371 -18.01 -8.08 8.88
N GLN A 372 -18.48 -8.66 7.78
CA GLN A 372 -18.25 -10.07 7.48
C GLN A 372 -16.77 -10.39 7.31
N VAL A 373 -16.02 -9.56 6.55
CA VAL A 373 -14.57 -9.74 6.39
C VAL A 373 -13.83 -9.65 7.73
N ILE A 374 -14.27 -8.80 8.67
CA ILE A 374 -13.73 -8.74 10.04
C ILE A 374 -13.96 -10.08 10.75
N LYS A 375 -15.19 -10.60 10.72
CA LYS A 375 -15.51 -11.92 11.32
C LYS A 375 -14.66 -13.03 10.72
N ASP A 376 -14.62 -13.11 9.39
CA ASP A 376 -13.88 -14.13 8.65
C ASP A 376 -12.37 -14.05 8.92
N SER A 377 -11.82 -12.84 9.02
CA SER A 377 -10.40 -12.64 9.36
C SER A 377 -10.05 -13.18 10.74
N VAL A 378 -10.92 -12.97 11.73
CA VAL A 378 -10.75 -13.52 13.09
C VAL A 378 -10.84 -15.05 13.07
N LEU A 379 -11.83 -15.61 12.36
CA LEU A 379 -12.00 -17.07 12.25
C LEU A 379 -10.80 -17.73 11.58
N GLU A 380 -10.30 -17.15 10.49
CA GLU A 380 -9.12 -17.66 9.78
C GLU A 380 -7.88 -17.62 10.68
N LEU A 381 -7.67 -16.52 11.42
CA LEU A 381 -6.56 -16.42 12.38
C LEU A 381 -6.68 -17.44 13.51
N ARG A 382 -7.90 -17.68 14.03
CA ARG A 382 -8.15 -18.74 15.02
C ARG A 382 -7.82 -20.12 14.44
N GLN A 383 -8.27 -20.41 13.23
CA GLN A 383 -7.99 -21.69 12.57
C GLN A 383 -6.48 -21.90 12.38
N ASN A 384 -5.77 -20.89 11.90
CA ASN A 384 -4.32 -20.93 11.72
C ASN A 384 -3.59 -21.14 13.05
N TYR A 385 -4.04 -20.49 14.12
CA TYR A 385 -3.51 -20.71 15.46
C TYR A 385 -3.69 -22.17 15.91
N LEU A 386 -4.90 -22.71 15.79
CA LEU A 386 -5.20 -24.10 16.19
C LEU A 386 -4.39 -25.11 15.38
N LEU A 387 -4.22 -24.87 14.07
CA LEU A 387 -3.38 -25.71 13.20
C LEU A 387 -1.89 -25.66 13.57
N SER A 388 -1.40 -24.53 14.10
CA SER A 388 0.00 -24.40 14.54
C SER A 388 0.31 -25.08 15.88
N LYS A 389 -0.73 -25.46 16.62
CA LYS A 389 -0.63 -26.08 17.95
C LYS A 389 -0.79 -27.60 17.93
N ASN A 390 -1.32 -28.14 16.83
CA ASN A 390 -1.38 -29.56 16.52
C ASN A 390 -0.18 -29.96 15.67
#